data_AF-A0A1R3TTK1-F1
#
_entry.id   AF-A0A1R3TTK1-F1
#
_cell.length_a   1.000
_cell.length_b   1.000
_cell.length_c   1.000
_cell.angle_alpha   90.00
_cell.angle_beta   90.00
_cell.angle_gamma   90.00
#
_symmetry.space_group_name_H-M   'P 1'
#
loop_
_entity.id
_entity.type
_entity.pdbx_description
1 polymer ?
#
loop_
_entity_poly.entity_id
_entity_poly.type
_entity_poly.pdbx_seq_one_letter_code
_entity_poly.pdbx_strand_id
1 'polypeptide(L)'
;MAGTVVTFYSYKGGVGRSFAMVNVAALLGRWGFSVLCIDFDLEAPGLEDFFRPYCPSEMSSMKQGMVELLSHFAKTRQTPLEWRGYVEKIHHPNLTGVDFIKAGLMNEKYMGRVQKLNWTSLYKKGLGEALETMFEELRDEYDFILIDSRTGVTDFSGIVTAQLPDILAFLFTANEQSLNGATDVANRAVAVRNDMAVDRSRLMLLPIPARFESQVEYHVAQEWRERFARELGEFYKAWAHKAVPAEKLVQASTIPYVPFWSFGERIAVVEDKSVDNSGINYSMENIAALIAHRLGQTRLLAESRDEYVSAAQRLKPNQRTSVLISHAHEDSGVAVQIARQLERQGLSVSMDVHDSDLRHDELRVPNGDTNSYVHLVALMSPSSVHSNYFRDILRTFFREAASDESDRLFIPVLLPGVQETDLSLQIRQYRHVRSTNPKNTADTIASWIRPRSLPKPNNTDLMVRVTSDGNVPLAGAHVCALSDNGTTIEIEVANDGTASVQLVPGKAYKILVAHEGYKSKVFEDFEPGVALNIHCQRKRNGGSVIIQSSGCIPHLGGRLNPVKDTLDRTYLYADKIAINGGESQPVAFQIGEYLDMEDSFGRRSSIVITLIEGRTALIEYEKLN
;
A
#
# COMPACT_ATOMS: atom_id res chain seq x y z
N MET A 1 7.23 -4.33 -1.89
CA MET A 1 6.96 -3.31 -2.94
C MET A 1 5.47 -3.38 -3.20
N ALA A 2 4.76 -2.26 -3.16
CA ALA A 2 3.32 -2.21 -3.45
C ALA A 2 3.02 -2.78 -4.86
N GLY A 3 1.83 -3.34 -5.04
CA GLY A 3 1.30 -3.84 -6.30
C GLY A 3 1.43 -2.81 -7.43
N THR A 4 1.48 -3.29 -8.67
CA THR A 4 1.60 -2.44 -9.86
C THR A 4 0.26 -2.31 -10.56
N VAL A 5 -0.18 -1.08 -10.77
CA VAL A 5 -1.40 -0.78 -11.51
C VAL A 5 -1.05 -0.59 -12.99
N VAL A 6 -1.65 -1.39 -13.85
CA VAL A 6 -1.46 -1.33 -15.30
C VAL A 6 -2.80 -1.09 -15.96
N THR A 7 -2.94 0.04 -16.64
CA THR A 7 -4.13 0.30 -17.46
C THR A 7 -3.87 -0.11 -18.89
N PHE A 8 -4.72 -0.97 -19.42
CA PHE A 8 -4.82 -1.25 -20.84
C PHE A 8 -5.78 -0.24 -21.46
N TYR A 9 -5.28 0.54 -22.43
CA TYR A 9 -6.03 1.62 -23.08
C TYR A 9 -6.02 1.48 -24.60
N SER A 10 -7.05 1.98 -25.29
CA SER A 10 -7.00 2.18 -26.72
C SER A 10 -7.86 3.36 -27.18
N TYR A 11 -7.39 4.06 -28.21
CA TYR A 11 -8.16 5.16 -28.80
C TYR A 11 -9.39 4.68 -29.57
N LYS A 12 -9.26 3.54 -30.26
CA LYS A 12 -10.35 2.90 -31.02
C LYS A 12 -10.77 1.59 -30.37
N GLY A 13 -12.05 1.24 -30.56
CA GLY A 13 -12.57 -0.10 -30.27
C GLY A 13 -12.06 -1.15 -31.26
N GLY A 14 -12.13 -2.42 -30.86
CA GLY A 14 -11.78 -3.55 -31.72
C GLY A 14 -10.27 -3.79 -31.91
N VAL A 15 -9.39 -3.09 -31.19
CA VAL A 15 -7.93 -3.29 -31.30
C VAL A 15 -7.40 -4.49 -30.50
N GLY A 16 -8.24 -5.14 -29.68
CA GLY A 16 -7.85 -6.31 -28.87
C GLY A 16 -7.33 -6.00 -27.46
N ARG A 17 -7.76 -4.87 -26.87
CA ARG A 17 -7.36 -4.41 -25.52
C ARG A 17 -7.68 -5.42 -24.41
N SER A 18 -8.97 -5.78 -24.24
CA SER A 18 -9.41 -6.75 -23.24
C SER A 18 -8.76 -8.12 -23.48
N PHE A 19 -8.65 -8.54 -24.75
CA PHE A 19 -7.97 -9.77 -25.15
C PHE A 19 -6.49 -9.80 -24.71
N ALA A 20 -5.73 -8.72 -24.93
CA ALA A 20 -4.35 -8.65 -24.47
C ALA A 20 -4.26 -8.71 -22.94
N MET A 21 -5.13 -7.96 -22.26
CA MET A 21 -5.14 -7.91 -20.79
C MET A 21 -5.41 -9.28 -20.15
N VAL A 22 -6.43 -10.02 -20.60
CA VAL A 22 -6.77 -11.32 -20.00
C VAL A 22 -5.69 -12.38 -20.22
N ASN A 23 -5.01 -12.35 -21.37
CA ASN A 23 -3.91 -13.27 -21.65
C ASN A 23 -2.68 -12.94 -20.79
N VAL A 24 -2.36 -11.65 -20.64
CA VAL A 24 -1.30 -11.20 -19.71
C VAL A 24 -1.64 -11.60 -18.28
N ALA A 25 -2.89 -11.40 -17.83
CA ALA A 25 -3.34 -11.81 -16.50
C ALA A 25 -3.13 -13.31 -16.25
N ALA A 26 -3.55 -14.14 -17.21
CA ALA A 26 -3.41 -15.60 -17.13
C ALA A 26 -1.95 -16.06 -17.10
N LEU A 27 -1.04 -15.34 -17.76
CA LEU A 27 0.40 -15.62 -17.70
C LEU A 27 1.00 -15.22 -16.35
N LEU A 28 0.73 -14.00 -15.88
CA LEU A 28 1.21 -13.52 -14.59
C LEU A 28 0.72 -14.42 -13.44
N GLY A 29 -0.57 -14.78 -13.43
CA GLY A 29 -1.12 -15.71 -12.44
C GLY A 29 -0.45 -17.09 -12.48
N ARG A 30 -0.20 -17.62 -13.68
CA ARG A 30 0.56 -18.89 -13.87
C ARG A 30 1.99 -18.81 -13.38
N TRP A 31 2.63 -17.63 -13.44
CA TRP A 31 3.97 -17.39 -12.90
C TRP A 31 3.96 -17.19 -11.37
N GLY A 32 2.79 -17.21 -10.74
CA GLY A 32 2.62 -17.19 -9.29
C GLY A 32 2.34 -15.81 -8.70
N PHE A 33 2.06 -14.80 -9.53
CA PHE A 33 1.62 -13.49 -9.07
C PHE A 33 0.13 -13.49 -8.71
N SER A 34 -0.27 -12.70 -7.71
CA SER A 34 -1.69 -12.37 -7.50
C SER A 34 -2.11 -11.22 -8.42
N VAL A 35 -3.15 -11.44 -9.22
CA VAL A 35 -3.60 -10.51 -10.27
C VAL A 35 -5.08 -10.19 -10.10
N LEU A 36 -5.42 -8.91 -10.04
CA LEU A 36 -6.80 -8.44 -10.10
C LEU A 36 -7.07 -7.73 -11.43
N CYS A 37 -8.04 -8.22 -12.19
CA CYS A 37 -8.53 -7.55 -13.40
C CYS A 37 -9.78 -6.70 -13.08
N ILE A 38 -9.85 -5.46 -13.57
CA ILE A 38 -11.00 -4.56 -13.33
C ILE A 38 -11.53 -4.05 -14.66
N ASP A 39 -12.81 -4.30 -14.93
CA ASP A 39 -13.50 -3.76 -16.11
C ASP A 39 -14.03 -2.34 -15.82
N PHE A 40 -13.30 -1.34 -16.28
CA PHE A 40 -13.69 0.07 -16.23
C PHE A 40 -14.34 0.54 -17.54
N ASP A 41 -14.54 -0.33 -18.54
CA ASP A 41 -15.29 0.00 -19.76
C ASP A 41 -16.80 -0.13 -19.51
N LEU A 42 -17.34 0.82 -18.76
CA LEU A 42 -18.73 0.74 -18.30
C LEU A 42 -19.76 0.86 -19.43
N GLU A 43 -19.39 1.35 -20.61
CA GLU A 43 -20.34 1.53 -21.72
C GLU A 43 -20.38 0.36 -22.70
N ALA A 44 -19.24 -0.31 -22.90
CA ALA A 44 -19.13 -1.49 -23.75
C ALA A 44 -18.27 -2.57 -23.06
N PRO A 45 -18.72 -3.09 -21.91
CA PRO A 45 -17.97 -4.06 -21.12
C PRO A 45 -17.87 -5.39 -21.86
N GLY A 46 -16.74 -6.08 -21.69
CA GLY A 46 -16.49 -7.36 -22.36
C GLY A 46 -15.59 -8.31 -21.56
N LEU A 47 -15.10 -7.88 -20.39
CA LEU A 47 -14.16 -8.67 -19.61
C LEU A 47 -14.80 -9.93 -19.02
N GLU A 48 -16.07 -9.82 -18.60
CA GLU A 48 -16.82 -10.93 -18.00
C GLU A 48 -16.91 -12.13 -18.95
N ASP A 49 -17.10 -11.90 -20.25
CA ASP A 49 -17.30 -12.97 -21.23
C ASP A 49 -16.06 -13.86 -21.39
N PHE A 50 -14.84 -13.31 -21.22
CA PHE A 50 -13.60 -14.09 -21.20
C PHE A 50 -13.48 -15.00 -19.97
N PHE A 51 -13.95 -14.54 -18.81
CA PHE A 51 -13.79 -15.27 -17.55
C PHE A 51 -14.96 -16.21 -17.25
N ARG A 52 -16.15 -15.95 -17.82
CA ARG A 52 -17.38 -16.73 -17.59
C ARG A 52 -17.17 -18.26 -17.72
N PRO A 53 -16.43 -18.79 -18.70
CA PRO A 53 -16.19 -20.24 -18.81
C PRO A 53 -15.45 -20.86 -17.62
N TYR A 54 -14.79 -20.03 -16.80
CA TYR A 54 -13.92 -20.45 -15.70
C TYR A 54 -14.52 -20.16 -14.31
N CYS A 55 -15.71 -19.55 -14.25
CA CYS A 55 -16.40 -19.25 -13.00
C CYS A 55 -17.42 -20.33 -12.62
N PRO A 56 -17.47 -20.77 -11.34
CA PRO A 56 -18.46 -21.75 -10.90
C PRO A 56 -19.89 -21.14 -10.79
N SER A 57 -20.80 -21.62 -11.64
CA SER A 57 -22.29 -21.47 -11.62
C SER A 57 -22.93 -20.16 -12.15
N GLU A 58 -24.22 -20.28 -12.53
CA GLU A 58 -25.12 -19.22 -13.02
C GLU A 58 -25.29 -18.03 -12.04
N MET A 59 -24.93 -18.17 -10.75
CA MET A 59 -24.97 -17.10 -9.74
C MET A 59 -23.95 -15.97 -9.99
N SER A 60 -22.91 -16.20 -10.81
CA SER A 60 -21.96 -15.17 -11.25
C SER A 60 -22.65 -14.01 -12.01
N SER A 61 -23.70 -14.33 -12.77
CA SER A 61 -24.46 -13.33 -13.56
C SER A 61 -25.13 -12.26 -12.69
N MET A 62 -25.48 -12.58 -11.44
CA MET A 62 -26.21 -11.70 -10.52
C MET A 62 -25.31 -10.85 -9.62
N LYS A 63 -23.98 -11.05 -9.66
CA LYS A 63 -23.05 -10.20 -8.91
C LYS A 63 -23.06 -8.77 -9.43
N GLN A 64 -22.81 -7.84 -8.53
CA GLN A 64 -22.64 -6.43 -8.85
C GLN A 64 -21.18 -6.14 -9.28
N GLY A 65 -20.91 -4.97 -9.85
CA GLY A 65 -19.57 -4.58 -10.27
C GLY A 65 -19.29 -3.09 -10.10
N MET A 66 -18.38 -2.55 -10.90
CA MET A 66 -17.93 -1.15 -10.83
C MET A 66 -19.07 -0.13 -10.88
N VAL A 67 -20.08 -0.33 -11.72
CA VAL A 67 -21.26 0.57 -11.81
C VAL A 67 -21.99 0.66 -10.47
N GLU A 68 -22.19 -0.46 -9.79
CA GLU A 68 -22.86 -0.50 -8.50
C GLU A 68 -21.99 0.07 -7.39
N LEU A 69 -20.68 -0.20 -7.40
CA LEU A 69 -19.71 0.39 -6.47
C LEU A 69 -19.70 1.92 -6.57
N LEU A 70 -19.60 2.46 -7.79
CA LEU A 70 -19.64 3.91 -8.04
C LEU A 70 -21.01 4.51 -7.71
N SER A 71 -22.10 3.77 -7.94
CA SER A 71 -23.46 4.19 -7.58
C SER A 71 -23.66 4.24 -6.07
N HIS A 72 -23.05 3.32 -5.32
CA HIS A 72 -23.04 3.33 -3.85
C HIS A 72 -22.31 4.57 -3.34
N PHE A 73 -21.09 4.81 -3.83
CA PHE A 73 -20.34 6.03 -3.51
C PHE A 73 -21.12 7.31 -3.82
N ALA A 74 -21.80 7.37 -4.97
CA ALA A 74 -22.60 8.53 -5.37
C ALA A 74 -23.65 8.94 -4.32
N LYS A 75 -24.16 7.95 -3.55
CA LYS A 75 -25.18 8.08 -2.51
C LYS A 75 -24.58 8.30 -1.12
N THR A 76 -23.59 7.51 -0.73
CA THR A 76 -23.07 7.47 0.64
C THR A 76 -21.85 8.36 0.87
N ARG A 77 -21.08 8.63 -0.20
CA ARG A 77 -19.74 9.24 -0.14
C ARG A 77 -18.78 8.49 0.79
N GLN A 78 -19.00 7.17 0.94
CA GLN A 78 -18.16 6.32 1.77
C GLN A 78 -16.75 6.24 1.20
N THR A 79 -15.75 6.49 2.04
CA THR A 79 -14.32 6.33 1.75
C THR A 79 -13.69 5.56 2.91
N PRO A 80 -12.93 4.46 2.67
CA PRO A 80 -12.63 3.86 1.37
C PRO A 80 -13.86 3.26 0.66
N LEU A 81 -13.72 3.00 -0.65
CA LEU A 81 -14.71 2.25 -1.41
C LEU A 81 -14.68 0.77 -0.96
N GLU A 82 -15.83 0.21 -0.61
CA GLU A 82 -15.95 -1.20 -0.19
C GLU A 82 -15.89 -2.17 -1.38
N TRP A 83 -14.70 -2.32 -1.97
CA TRP A 83 -14.50 -3.06 -3.22
C TRP A 83 -14.51 -4.59 -3.05
N ARG A 84 -14.16 -5.12 -1.86
CA ARG A 84 -14.00 -6.57 -1.62
C ARG A 84 -15.26 -7.39 -1.92
N GLY A 85 -16.44 -6.81 -1.67
CA GLY A 85 -17.73 -7.44 -1.98
C GLY A 85 -18.03 -7.58 -3.48
N TYR A 86 -17.27 -6.88 -4.34
CA TYR A 86 -17.43 -6.87 -5.79
C TYR A 86 -16.42 -7.78 -6.51
N VAL A 87 -15.50 -8.40 -5.77
CA VAL A 87 -14.50 -9.31 -6.33
C VAL A 87 -15.13 -10.67 -6.63
N GLU A 88 -14.84 -11.15 -7.83
CA GLU A 88 -15.12 -12.51 -8.25
C GLU A 88 -13.83 -13.32 -8.28
N LYS A 89 -13.77 -14.32 -7.39
CA LYS A 89 -12.65 -15.23 -7.28
C LYS A 89 -12.74 -16.32 -8.36
N ILE A 90 -11.71 -16.47 -9.18
CA ILE A 90 -11.66 -17.52 -10.20
C ILE A 90 -10.93 -18.72 -9.61
N HIS A 91 -11.69 -19.77 -9.30
CA HIS A 91 -11.14 -21.02 -8.79
C HIS A 91 -10.96 -22.03 -9.93
N HIS A 92 -10.07 -21.72 -10.89
CA HIS A 92 -9.78 -22.57 -12.03
C HIS A 92 -8.27 -22.84 -12.17
N PRO A 93 -7.80 -24.09 -12.34
CA PRO A 93 -6.37 -24.42 -12.40
C PRO A 93 -5.57 -23.64 -13.46
N ASN A 94 -6.18 -23.38 -14.61
CA ASN A 94 -5.53 -22.64 -15.71
C ASN A 94 -5.54 -21.10 -15.53
N LEU A 95 -6.23 -20.58 -14.51
CA LEU A 95 -6.29 -19.16 -14.16
C LEU A 95 -5.96 -18.96 -12.67
N THR A 96 -5.01 -19.74 -12.17
CA THR A 96 -4.57 -19.65 -10.78
C THR A 96 -4.04 -18.25 -10.49
N GLY A 97 -4.45 -17.65 -9.36
CA GLY A 97 -3.99 -16.33 -8.94
C GLY A 97 -4.64 -15.15 -9.66
N VAL A 98 -5.66 -15.38 -10.50
CA VAL A 98 -6.39 -14.32 -11.21
C VAL A 98 -7.78 -14.15 -10.60
N ASP A 99 -8.10 -12.93 -10.19
CA ASP A 99 -9.43 -12.52 -9.76
C ASP A 99 -9.92 -11.36 -10.64
N PHE A 100 -11.22 -11.05 -10.61
CA PHE A 100 -11.72 -9.90 -11.36
C PHE A 100 -12.89 -9.16 -10.70
N ILE A 101 -13.04 -7.89 -11.05
CA ILE A 101 -14.23 -7.07 -10.81
C ILE A 101 -14.81 -6.72 -12.18
N LYS A 102 -16.04 -7.16 -12.43
CA LYS A 102 -16.76 -6.84 -13.66
C LYS A 102 -17.29 -5.41 -13.68
N ALA A 103 -17.69 -4.94 -14.86
CA ALA A 103 -18.19 -3.57 -15.02
C ALA A 103 -19.50 -3.35 -14.24
N GLY A 104 -20.37 -4.35 -14.16
CA GLY A 104 -21.59 -4.26 -13.36
C GLY A 104 -22.51 -5.45 -13.56
N LEU A 105 -23.69 -5.37 -12.97
CA LEU A 105 -24.75 -6.36 -13.15
C LEU A 105 -25.36 -6.27 -14.57
N MET A 106 -25.14 -7.25 -15.43
CA MET A 106 -25.68 -7.25 -16.80
C MET A 106 -27.16 -7.62 -16.83
N ASN A 107 -28.04 -6.61 -16.82
CA ASN A 107 -29.49 -6.78 -16.97
C ASN A 107 -30.10 -5.63 -17.79
N GLU A 108 -31.39 -5.69 -18.08
CA GLU A 108 -32.12 -4.67 -18.87
C GLU A 108 -31.95 -3.23 -18.35
N LYS A 109 -31.61 -3.07 -17.06
CA LYS A 109 -31.43 -1.77 -16.40
C LYS A 109 -29.98 -1.30 -16.38
N TYR A 110 -29.02 -2.06 -16.92
CA TYR A 110 -27.59 -1.76 -16.87
C TYR A 110 -27.25 -0.39 -17.47
N MET A 111 -27.64 -0.15 -18.72
CA MET A 111 -27.40 1.13 -19.39
C MET A 111 -28.04 2.30 -18.64
N GLY A 112 -29.22 2.09 -18.07
CA GLY A 112 -29.89 3.09 -17.23
C GLY A 112 -29.16 3.39 -15.93
N ARG A 113 -28.32 2.48 -15.40
CA ARG A 113 -27.43 2.75 -14.26
C ARG A 113 -26.18 3.50 -14.70
N VAL A 114 -25.56 3.08 -15.80
CA VAL A 114 -24.37 3.75 -16.38
C VAL A 114 -24.67 5.22 -16.69
N GLN A 115 -25.79 5.52 -17.35
CA GLN A 115 -26.20 6.89 -17.69
C GLN A 115 -26.46 7.79 -16.47
N LYS A 116 -26.73 7.21 -15.29
CA LYS A 116 -26.91 7.97 -14.04
C LYS A 116 -25.59 8.35 -13.39
N LEU A 117 -24.48 7.73 -13.79
CA LEU A 117 -23.15 8.10 -13.29
C LEU A 117 -22.69 9.38 -13.97
N ASN A 118 -22.54 10.44 -13.18
CA ASN A 118 -21.98 11.71 -13.65
C ASN A 118 -20.58 11.90 -13.05
N TRP A 119 -19.54 11.68 -13.85
CA TRP A 119 -18.15 11.73 -13.42
C TRP A 119 -17.78 13.06 -12.75
N THR A 120 -18.17 14.18 -13.34
CA THR A 120 -17.92 15.52 -12.78
C THR A 120 -18.51 15.67 -11.37
N SER A 121 -19.73 15.18 -11.16
CA SER A 121 -20.41 15.21 -9.85
C SER A 121 -19.75 14.26 -8.84
N LEU A 122 -19.39 13.05 -9.27
CA LEU A 122 -18.68 12.08 -8.44
C LEU A 122 -17.35 12.63 -7.93
N TYR A 123 -16.58 13.28 -8.82
CA TYR A 123 -15.33 13.92 -8.45
C TYR A 123 -15.48 15.06 -7.45
N LYS A 124 -16.45 15.94 -7.66
CA LYS A 124 -16.78 17.00 -6.70
C LYS A 124 -17.20 16.45 -5.32
N LYS A 125 -17.63 15.19 -5.26
CA LYS A 125 -18.00 14.49 -4.03
C LYS A 125 -16.83 13.70 -3.41
N GLY A 126 -15.62 13.77 -3.97
CA GLY A 126 -14.43 13.10 -3.42
C GLY A 126 -14.09 11.76 -4.06
N LEU A 127 -14.64 11.40 -5.24
CA LEU A 127 -14.35 10.10 -5.88
C LEU A 127 -12.86 9.88 -6.12
N GLY A 128 -12.10 10.93 -6.45
CA GLY A 128 -10.66 10.83 -6.68
C GLY A 128 -9.93 10.23 -5.47
N GLU A 129 -10.14 10.79 -4.28
CA GLU A 129 -9.57 10.31 -3.02
C GLU A 129 -10.07 8.90 -2.65
N ALA A 130 -11.36 8.63 -2.89
CA ALA A 130 -11.95 7.33 -2.62
C ALA A 130 -11.35 6.22 -3.50
N LEU A 131 -11.10 6.51 -4.79
CA LEU A 131 -10.40 5.62 -5.70
C LEU A 131 -8.93 5.46 -5.31
N GLU A 132 -8.24 6.52 -4.89
CA GLU A 132 -6.85 6.37 -4.43
C GLU A 132 -6.73 5.45 -3.24
N THR A 133 -7.58 5.65 -2.23
CA THR A 133 -7.58 4.80 -1.03
C THR A 133 -7.90 3.35 -1.40
N MET A 134 -8.87 3.12 -2.31
CA MET A 134 -9.17 1.79 -2.85
C MET A 134 -7.95 1.18 -3.54
N PHE A 135 -7.26 1.92 -4.41
CA PHE A 135 -6.12 1.38 -5.15
C PHE A 135 -4.89 1.19 -4.27
N GLU A 136 -4.74 1.94 -3.18
CA GLU A 136 -3.75 1.65 -2.14
C GLU A 136 -4.02 0.30 -1.49
N GLU A 137 -5.27 0.02 -1.08
CA GLU A 137 -5.64 -1.30 -0.54
C GLU A 137 -5.45 -2.43 -1.56
N LEU A 138 -5.81 -2.20 -2.83
CA LEU A 138 -5.61 -3.18 -3.89
C LEU A 138 -4.13 -3.51 -4.12
N ARG A 139 -3.26 -2.50 -4.07
CA ARG A 139 -1.81 -2.66 -4.17
C ARG A 139 -1.22 -3.45 -2.99
N ASP A 140 -1.89 -3.50 -1.86
CA ASP A 140 -1.47 -4.31 -0.72
C ASP A 140 -1.91 -5.79 -0.85
N GLU A 141 -2.98 -6.06 -1.61
CA GLU A 141 -3.52 -7.43 -1.77
C GLU A 141 -3.09 -8.13 -3.07
N TYR A 142 -2.78 -7.37 -4.14
CA TYR A 142 -2.44 -7.92 -5.45
C TYR A 142 -1.08 -7.42 -5.94
N ASP A 143 -0.27 -8.32 -6.51
CA ASP A 143 1.00 -7.97 -7.16
C ASP A 143 0.75 -7.10 -8.41
N PHE A 144 -0.31 -7.40 -9.16
CA PHE A 144 -0.73 -6.66 -10.34
C PHE A 144 -2.22 -6.37 -10.36
N ILE A 145 -2.57 -5.11 -10.67
CA ILE A 145 -3.94 -4.67 -10.87
C ILE A 145 -4.06 -4.21 -12.32
N LEU A 146 -4.80 -4.96 -13.13
CA LEU A 146 -4.97 -4.70 -14.55
C LEU A 146 -6.32 -4.06 -14.81
N ILE A 147 -6.32 -2.87 -15.40
CA ILE A 147 -7.55 -2.09 -15.68
C ILE A 147 -7.85 -2.15 -17.18
N ASP A 148 -9.05 -2.61 -17.53
CA ASP A 148 -9.59 -2.47 -18.88
C ASP A 148 -10.29 -1.11 -18.97
N SER A 149 -9.68 -0.13 -19.64
CA SER A 149 -10.23 1.23 -19.70
C SER A 149 -11.36 1.33 -20.72
N ARG A 150 -12.07 2.46 -20.78
CA ARG A 150 -12.93 2.79 -21.92
C ARG A 150 -12.11 3.20 -23.16
N THR A 151 -12.66 3.01 -24.37
CA THR A 151 -12.07 3.53 -25.61
C THR A 151 -12.33 5.02 -25.83
N GLY A 152 -11.40 5.74 -26.47
CA GLY A 152 -11.61 7.09 -26.98
C GLY A 152 -11.08 8.22 -26.09
N VAL A 153 -11.55 9.44 -26.34
CA VAL A 153 -11.06 10.69 -25.70
C VAL A 153 -11.75 10.98 -24.34
N THR A 154 -12.81 10.24 -24.02
CA THR A 154 -13.81 10.62 -23.01
C THR A 154 -13.42 10.35 -21.56
N ASP A 155 -12.16 9.96 -21.27
CA ASP A 155 -11.62 10.02 -19.91
C ASP A 155 -11.23 11.47 -19.56
N PHE A 156 -12.22 12.39 -19.58
CA PHE A 156 -12.04 13.83 -19.33
C PHE A 156 -11.41 14.13 -17.95
N SER A 157 -11.35 13.14 -17.07
CA SER A 157 -10.74 13.22 -15.75
C SER A 157 -9.35 12.60 -15.66
N GLY A 158 -8.89 11.87 -16.69
CA GLY A 158 -7.62 11.16 -16.68
C GLY A 158 -7.52 10.12 -15.56
N ILE A 159 -8.65 9.57 -15.06
CA ILE A 159 -8.63 8.66 -13.89
C ILE A 159 -7.79 7.43 -14.23
N VAL A 160 -8.32 6.65 -15.18
CA VAL A 160 -7.84 5.33 -15.48
C VAL A 160 -6.61 5.42 -16.37
N THR A 161 -6.44 6.53 -17.08
CA THR A 161 -5.29 6.74 -17.98
C THR A 161 -4.11 7.46 -17.33
N ALA A 162 -4.31 8.27 -16.27
CA ALA A 162 -3.24 9.07 -15.65
C ALA A 162 -3.17 8.94 -14.11
N GLN A 163 -4.30 9.05 -13.42
CA GLN A 163 -4.35 9.10 -11.96
C GLN A 163 -3.96 7.74 -11.32
N LEU A 164 -4.63 6.68 -11.75
CA LEU A 164 -4.50 5.34 -11.16
C LEU A 164 -3.26 4.56 -11.60
N PRO A 165 -2.90 4.48 -12.91
CA PRO A 165 -1.86 3.56 -13.35
C PRO A 165 -0.45 3.98 -12.93
N ASP A 166 0.40 2.97 -12.78
CA ASP A 166 1.87 3.10 -12.78
C ASP A 166 2.40 2.89 -14.21
N ILE A 167 1.74 2.00 -14.97
CA ILE A 167 2.00 1.74 -16.38
C ILE A 167 0.71 1.98 -17.19
N LEU A 168 0.79 2.83 -18.22
CA LEU A 168 -0.24 2.93 -19.25
C LEU A 168 0.18 2.11 -20.47
N ALA A 169 -0.41 0.92 -20.60
CA ALA A 169 -0.25 0.03 -21.75
C ALA A 169 -1.28 0.41 -22.83
N PHE A 170 -0.88 1.22 -23.82
CA PHE A 170 -1.80 1.69 -24.85
C PHE A 170 -1.66 0.93 -26.17
N LEU A 171 -2.79 0.43 -26.66
CA LEU A 171 -2.90 -0.39 -27.85
C LEU A 171 -3.41 0.42 -29.04
N PHE A 172 -2.84 0.18 -30.21
CA PHE A 172 -3.23 0.82 -31.46
C PHE A 172 -2.96 -0.10 -32.66
N THR A 173 -3.72 0.11 -33.74
CA THR A 173 -3.50 -0.55 -35.03
C THR A 173 -2.64 0.33 -35.96
N ALA A 174 -2.06 -0.28 -36.99
CA ALA A 174 -1.23 0.41 -37.99
C ALA A 174 -2.07 1.28 -38.95
N ASN A 175 -2.67 2.35 -38.42
CA ASN A 175 -3.30 3.42 -39.18
C ASN A 175 -3.14 4.76 -38.44
N GLU A 176 -3.23 5.86 -39.21
CA GLU A 176 -3.01 7.22 -38.71
C GLU A 176 -3.88 7.56 -37.50
N GLN A 177 -5.18 7.28 -37.59
CA GLN A 177 -6.11 7.70 -36.56
C GLN A 177 -5.88 6.96 -35.25
N SER A 178 -5.52 5.68 -35.30
CA SER A 178 -5.25 4.87 -34.12
C SER A 178 -3.93 5.23 -33.46
N LEU A 179 -2.86 5.43 -34.25
CA LEU A 179 -1.54 5.80 -33.74
C LEU A 179 -1.57 7.22 -33.13
N ASN A 180 -2.02 8.21 -33.90
CA ASN A 180 -2.04 9.61 -33.46
C ASN A 180 -2.98 9.78 -32.26
N GLY A 181 -4.18 9.20 -32.31
CA GLY A 181 -5.13 9.30 -31.20
C GLY A 181 -4.64 8.65 -29.91
N ALA A 182 -3.93 7.52 -29.98
CA ALA A 182 -3.39 6.85 -28.79
C ALA A 182 -2.19 7.62 -28.20
N THR A 183 -1.29 8.11 -29.05
CA THR A 183 -0.12 8.89 -28.62
C THR A 183 -0.52 10.26 -28.04
N ASP A 184 -1.52 10.93 -28.60
CA ASP A 184 -2.08 12.18 -28.06
C ASP A 184 -2.68 11.99 -26.65
N VAL A 185 -3.34 10.86 -26.41
CA VAL A 185 -3.90 10.54 -25.09
C VAL A 185 -2.79 10.19 -24.10
N ALA A 186 -1.79 9.40 -24.51
CA ALA A 186 -0.64 9.07 -23.68
C ALA A 186 0.14 10.34 -23.24
N ASN A 187 0.37 11.28 -24.16
CA ASN A 187 1.00 12.56 -23.86
C ASN A 187 0.18 13.41 -22.87
N ARG A 188 -1.15 13.48 -23.07
CA ARG A 188 -2.04 14.17 -22.13
C ARG A 188 -2.05 13.52 -20.75
N ALA A 189 -2.01 12.20 -20.68
CA ALA A 189 -1.95 11.48 -19.41
C ALA A 189 -0.68 11.82 -18.62
N VAL A 190 0.47 11.94 -19.30
CA VAL A 190 1.72 12.40 -18.67
C VAL A 190 1.61 13.84 -18.17
N ALA A 191 1.02 14.74 -18.95
CA ALA A 191 0.82 16.14 -18.53
C ALA A 191 -0.07 16.22 -17.29
N VAL A 192 -1.21 15.52 -17.29
CA VAL A 192 -2.12 15.44 -16.14
C VAL A 192 -1.42 14.87 -14.91
N ARG A 193 -0.62 13.81 -15.07
CA ARG A 193 0.16 13.20 -13.97
C ARG A 193 1.15 14.20 -13.34
N ASN A 194 1.83 15.00 -14.16
CA ASN A 194 2.82 15.98 -13.69
C ASN A 194 2.20 17.17 -12.96
N ASP A 195 0.95 17.53 -13.28
CA ASP A 195 0.22 18.64 -12.66
C ASP A 195 -0.49 18.24 -11.35
N MET A 196 -0.53 16.95 -11.00
CA MET A 196 -1.17 16.47 -9.78
C MET A 196 -0.33 16.81 -8.54
N ALA A 197 -0.97 17.36 -7.51
CA ALA A 197 -0.35 17.75 -6.24
C ALA A 197 0.06 16.56 -5.32
N VAL A 198 0.00 15.33 -5.83
CA VAL A 198 0.32 14.10 -5.08
C VAL A 198 1.71 13.63 -5.51
N ASP A 199 2.61 13.40 -4.55
CA ASP A 199 3.93 12.85 -4.80
C ASP A 199 3.82 11.42 -5.38
N ARG A 200 4.06 11.27 -6.69
CA ARG A 200 3.97 9.99 -7.41
C ARG A 200 5.15 9.77 -8.32
N SER A 201 5.49 8.48 -8.48
CA SER A 201 6.40 8.04 -9.53
C SER A 201 5.86 8.42 -10.90
N ARG A 202 6.81 8.68 -11.82
CA ARG A 202 6.54 8.97 -13.22
C ARG A 202 5.66 7.88 -13.84
N LEU A 203 4.62 8.29 -14.58
CA LEU A 203 3.80 7.36 -15.37
C LEU A 203 4.66 6.76 -16.49
N MET A 204 4.78 5.44 -16.50
CA MET A 204 5.48 4.72 -17.56
C MET A 204 4.51 4.39 -18.70
N LEU A 205 4.98 4.56 -19.93
CA LEU A 205 4.18 4.35 -21.12
C LEU A 205 4.68 3.09 -21.85
N LEU A 206 3.77 2.14 -22.10
CA LEU A 206 4.04 0.92 -22.87
C LEU A 206 3.19 0.94 -24.16
N PRO A 207 3.76 1.37 -25.30
CA PRO A 207 3.11 1.30 -26.59
C PRO A 207 3.03 -0.16 -27.10
N ILE A 208 1.84 -0.58 -27.54
CA ILE A 208 1.58 -1.95 -28.02
C ILE A 208 0.92 -1.87 -29.41
N PRO A 209 1.68 -2.05 -30.50
CA PRO A 209 1.09 -2.28 -31.82
C PRO A 209 0.28 -3.56 -31.79
N ALA A 210 -1.01 -3.48 -32.07
CA ALA A 210 -1.94 -4.60 -31.95
C ALA A 210 -2.59 -4.95 -33.28
N ARG A 211 -2.99 -6.22 -33.44
CA ARG A 211 -3.52 -6.79 -34.69
C ARG A 211 -2.62 -6.45 -35.87
N PHE A 212 -1.32 -6.58 -35.67
CA PHE A 212 -0.33 -6.20 -36.67
C PHE A 212 -0.16 -7.33 -37.70
N GLU A 213 -0.55 -7.07 -38.94
CA GLU A 213 -0.32 -8.00 -40.06
C GLU A 213 1.09 -7.80 -40.60
N SER A 214 1.87 -8.88 -40.70
CA SER A 214 3.23 -8.84 -41.24
C SER A 214 3.67 -10.12 -41.94
N GLN A 215 2.79 -11.12 -42.02
CA GLN A 215 3.05 -12.37 -42.72
C GLN A 215 2.77 -12.22 -44.21
N VAL A 216 1.68 -11.55 -44.57
CA VAL A 216 1.28 -11.36 -45.98
C VAL A 216 1.95 -10.13 -46.58
N GLU A 217 1.84 -8.97 -45.94
CA GLU A 217 2.32 -7.69 -46.46
C GLU A 217 3.59 -7.23 -45.72
N TYR A 218 4.73 -7.84 -46.06
CA TYR A 218 5.99 -7.59 -45.37
C TYR A 218 6.53 -6.17 -45.57
N HIS A 219 6.45 -5.61 -46.78
CA HIS A 219 7.10 -4.33 -47.09
C HIS A 219 6.44 -3.16 -46.34
N VAL A 220 5.11 -3.03 -46.43
CA VAL A 220 4.37 -1.99 -45.70
C VAL A 220 4.49 -2.20 -44.20
N ALA A 221 4.51 -3.45 -43.72
CA ALA A 221 4.74 -3.74 -42.31
C ALA A 221 6.11 -3.24 -41.81
N GLN A 222 7.18 -3.36 -42.61
CA GLN A 222 8.47 -2.79 -42.22
C GLN A 222 8.44 -1.27 -42.14
N GLU A 223 7.82 -0.59 -43.10
CA GLU A 223 7.66 0.88 -43.08
C GLU A 223 6.95 1.36 -41.80
N TRP A 224 5.89 0.65 -41.39
CA TRP A 224 5.18 0.94 -40.14
C TRP A 224 6.02 0.64 -38.89
N ARG A 225 6.82 -0.43 -38.88
CA ARG A 225 7.72 -0.74 -37.75
C ARG A 225 8.78 0.34 -37.57
N GLU A 226 9.41 0.80 -38.64
CA GLU A 226 10.38 1.90 -38.61
C GLU A 226 9.74 3.20 -38.11
N ARG A 227 8.51 3.46 -38.57
CA ARG A 227 7.74 4.60 -38.09
C ARG A 227 7.43 4.51 -36.60
N PHE A 228 6.99 3.34 -36.12
CA PHE A 228 6.74 3.13 -34.68
C PHE A 228 8.01 3.34 -33.86
N ALA A 229 9.16 2.82 -34.29
CA ALA A 229 10.42 3.02 -33.58
C ALA A 229 10.80 4.51 -33.47
N ARG A 230 10.59 5.28 -34.54
CA ARG A 230 10.84 6.72 -34.58
C ARG A 230 9.86 7.53 -33.69
N GLU A 231 8.56 7.29 -33.82
CA GLU A 231 7.53 8.10 -33.15
C GLU A 231 7.32 7.73 -31.68
N LEU A 232 7.52 6.46 -31.33
CA LEU A 232 7.32 5.96 -29.97
C LEU A 232 8.61 5.97 -29.14
N GLY A 233 9.75 6.32 -29.76
CA GLY A 233 11.07 6.36 -29.14
C GLY A 233 11.11 7.11 -27.80
N GLU A 234 10.45 8.26 -27.71
CA GLU A 234 10.39 9.07 -26.49
C GLU A 234 9.70 8.35 -25.32
N PHE A 235 8.71 7.49 -25.60
CA PHE A 235 7.99 6.76 -24.57
C PHE A 235 8.86 5.66 -23.94
N TYR A 236 9.78 5.08 -24.71
CA TYR A 236 10.72 4.07 -24.23
C TYR A 236 11.83 4.67 -23.37
N LYS A 237 12.26 5.91 -23.62
CA LYS A 237 13.38 6.55 -22.89
C LYS A 237 13.19 6.63 -21.38
N ALA A 238 11.95 6.58 -20.90
CA ALA A 238 11.64 6.65 -19.48
C ALA A 238 12.07 5.39 -18.70
N TRP A 239 12.24 4.25 -19.37
CA TRP A 239 12.46 2.95 -18.73
C TRP A 239 13.42 2.01 -19.47
N ALA A 240 13.61 2.19 -20.78
CA ALA A 240 14.50 1.35 -21.58
C ALA A 240 15.98 1.66 -21.32
N HIS A 241 16.80 0.62 -21.30
CA HIS A 241 18.25 0.75 -21.23
C HIS A 241 18.76 1.44 -22.50
N LYS A 242 19.67 2.41 -22.34
CA LYS A 242 20.14 3.29 -23.44
C LYS A 242 20.72 2.56 -24.65
N ALA A 243 21.27 1.36 -24.45
CA ALA A 243 21.83 0.53 -25.52
C ALA A 243 20.78 -0.28 -26.31
N VAL A 244 19.52 -0.31 -25.86
CA VAL A 244 18.45 -1.07 -26.50
C VAL A 244 17.75 -0.19 -27.53
N PRO A 245 17.75 -0.57 -28.82
CA PRO A 245 17.08 0.20 -29.86
C PRO A 245 15.55 0.07 -29.76
N ALA A 246 14.83 1.15 -30.10
CA ALA A 246 13.37 1.20 -29.98
C ALA A 246 12.67 0.14 -30.85
N GLU A 247 13.27 -0.22 -31.99
CA GLU A 247 12.82 -1.27 -32.91
C GLU A 247 12.68 -2.62 -32.18
N LYS A 248 13.60 -2.95 -31.28
CA LYS A 248 13.55 -4.20 -30.49
C LYS A 248 12.39 -4.19 -29.51
N LEU A 249 12.11 -3.03 -28.90
CA LEU A 249 11.00 -2.87 -27.95
C LEU A 249 9.64 -2.90 -28.67
N VAL A 250 9.53 -2.20 -29.80
CA VAL A 250 8.37 -2.28 -30.69
C VAL A 250 8.12 -3.72 -31.11
N GLN A 251 9.15 -4.44 -31.54
CA GLN A 251 9.02 -5.85 -31.91
C GLN A 251 8.55 -6.71 -30.71
N ALA A 252 9.13 -6.51 -29.53
CA ALA A 252 8.80 -7.28 -28.35
C ALA A 252 7.36 -7.03 -27.86
N SER A 253 6.85 -5.80 -27.98
CA SER A 253 5.50 -5.42 -27.56
C SER A 253 4.42 -5.60 -28.63
N THR A 254 4.79 -5.94 -29.87
CA THR A 254 3.81 -6.09 -30.98
C THR A 254 2.99 -7.37 -30.83
N ILE A 255 1.66 -7.23 -30.92
CA ILE A 255 0.71 -8.35 -31.00
C ILE A 255 0.32 -8.57 -32.47
N PRO A 256 0.63 -9.74 -33.06
CA PRO A 256 0.30 -10.04 -34.45
C PRO A 256 -1.21 -10.22 -34.64
N TYR A 257 -1.69 -9.98 -35.86
CA TYR A 257 -3.03 -10.42 -36.25
C TYR A 257 -3.01 -11.91 -36.59
N VAL A 258 -3.82 -12.70 -35.89
CA VAL A 258 -3.98 -14.13 -36.17
C VAL A 258 -5.48 -14.43 -36.31
N PRO A 259 -5.97 -14.75 -37.52
CA PRO A 259 -7.41 -14.94 -37.77
C PRO A 259 -8.08 -15.96 -36.84
N PHE A 260 -7.36 -17.00 -36.42
CA PHE A 260 -7.86 -18.05 -35.51
C PHE A 260 -8.44 -17.49 -34.20
N TRP A 261 -7.89 -16.39 -33.69
CA TRP A 261 -8.33 -15.76 -32.43
C TRP A 261 -9.36 -14.64 -32.64
N SER A 262 -9.97 -14.55 -33.83
CA SER A 262 -11.00 -13.54 -34.13
C SER A 262 -12.41 -13.93 -33.67
N PHE A 263 -12.63 -15.16 -33.20
CA PHE A 263 -13.96 -15.69 -32.90
C PHE A 263 -14.10 -16.02 -31.41
N GLY A 264 -15.07 -15.36 -30.78
CA GLY A 264 -15.43 -15.55 -29.37
C GLY A 264 -14.40 -15.02 -28.37
N GLU A 265 -14.81 -14.97 -27.11
CA GLU A 265 -14.04 -14.45 -25.99
C GLU A 265 -13.17 -15.56 -25.39
N ARG A 266 -12.07 -15.86 -26.08
CA ARG A 266 -11.15 -16.96 -25.78
C ARG A 266 -9.84 -16.46 -25.16
N ILE A 267 -9.29 -17.22 -24.21
CA ILE A 267 -7.99 -16.91 -23.60
C ILE A 267 -6.92 -17.79 -24.27
N ALA A 268 -6.21 -17.21 -25.23
CA ALA A 268 -5.26 -17.92 -26.08
C ALA A 268 -4.21 -18.71 -25.32
N VAL A 269 -3.60 -18.10 -24.29
CA VAL A 269 -2.54 -18.73 -23.49
C VAL A 269 -3.03 -19.86 -22.58
N VAL A 270 -4.36 -20.01 -22.42
CA VAL A 270 -5.00 -21.10 -21.67
C VAL A 270 -5.40 -22.25 -22.59
N GLU A 271 -5.95 -21.91 -23.76
CA GLU A 271 -6.49 -22.90 -24.70
C GLU A 271 -5.43 -23.49 -25.63
N ASP A 272 -4.42 -22.71 -26.01
CA ASP A 272 -3.32 -23.14 -26.85
C ASP A 272 -2.03 -23.22 -26.05
N LYS A 273 -1.46 -24.43 -25.98
CA LYS A 273 -0.16 -24.70 -25.35
C LYS A 273 0.98 -24.79 -26.36
N SER A 274 0.72 -24.50 -27.64
CA SER A 274 1.74 -24.51 -28.68
C SER A 274 2.76 -23.39 -28.44
N VAL A 275 4.03 -23.72 -28.69
CA VAL A 275 5.16 -22.80 -28.59
C VAL A 275 5.56 -22.40 -30.00
N ASP A 276 4.73 -21.58 -30.66
CA ASP A 276 5.06 -20.97 -31.94
C ASP A 276 5.50 -19.51 -31.74
N ASN A 277 6.70 -19.18 -32.23
CA ASN A 277 7.31 -17.84 -32.17
C ASN A 277 6.58 -16.81 -33.04
N SER A 278 5.71 -17.25 -33.96
CA SER A 278 4.83 -16.37 -34.74
C SER A 278 3.44 -16.20 -34.13
N GLY A 279 3.16 -16.93 -33.04
CA GLY A 279 1.87 -17.00 -32.39
C GLY A 279 1.59 -15.85 -31.44
N ILE A 280 0.30 -15.67 -31.14
CA ILE A 280 -0.16 -14.69 -30.14
C ILE A 280 0.51 -14.93 -28.77
N ASN A 281 0.68 -16.19 -28.36
CA ASN A 281 1.25 -16.54 -27.06
C ASN A 281 2.68 -15.98 -26.87
N TYR A 282 3.52 -16.01 -27.91
CA TYR A 282 4.88 -15.46 -27.86
C TYR A 282 4.87 -13.97 -27.51
N SER A 283 3.99 -13.19 -28.16
CA SER A 283 3.81 -11.76 -27.88
C SER A 283 3.21 -11.51 -26.49
N MET A 284 2.23 -12.32 -26.06
CA MET A 284 1.63 -12.18 -24.74
C MET A 284 2.63 -12.45 -23.62
N GLU A 285 3.51 -13.45 -23.78
CA GLU A 285 4.61 -13.71 -22.86
C GLU A 285 5.62 -12.56 -22.78
N ASN A 286 5.95 -11.91 -23.90
CA ASN A 286 6.83 -10.74 -23.89
C ASN A 286 6.20 -9.58 -23.11
N ILE A 287 4.93 -9.29 -23.37
CA ILE A 287 4.21 -8.19 -22.70
C ILE A 287 4.04 -8.50 -21.21
N ALA A 288 3.71 -9.74 -20.85
CA ALA A 288 3.63 -10.17 -19.46
C ALA A 288 4.99 -10.08 -18.76
N ALA A 289 6.10 -10.44 -19.42
CA ALA A 289 7.44 -10.32 -18.86
C ALA A 289 7.87 -8.85 -18.70
N LEU A 290 7.58 -8.00 -19.69
CA LEU A 290 7.78 -6.54 -19.59
C LEU A 290 7.04 -5.98 -18.37
N ILE A 291 5.77 -6.36 -18.17
CA ILE A 291 4.98 -5.93 -17.02
C ILE A 291 5.52 -6.51 -15.71
N ALA A 292 5.91 -7.79 -15.68
CA ALA A 292 6.48 -8.45 -14.50
C ALA A 292 7.77 -7.75 -14.02
N HIS A 293 8.63 -7.37 -14.96
CA HIS A 293 9.84 -6.59 -14.71
C HIS A 293 9.59 -5.09 -14.50
N ARG A 294 8.33 -4.64 -14.52
CA ARG A 294 7.93 -3.22 -14.42
C ARG A 294 8.66 -2.36 -15.46
N LEU A 295 8.78 -2.88 -16.67
CA LEU A 295 9.49 -2.35 -17.83
C LEU A 295 11.02 -2.24 -17.67
N GLY A 296 11.60 -2.85 -16.64
CA GLY A 296 13.04 -2.95 -16.43
C GLY A 296 13.72 -4.08 -17.20
N GLN A 297 15.04 -4.20 -17.00
CA GLN A 297 15.88 -5.29 -17.53
C GLN A 297 15.85 -5.45 -19.06
N THR A 298 15.54 -4.37 -19.79
CA THR A 298 15.37 -4.41 -21.26
C THR A 298 16.64 -4.79 -22.02
N ARG A 299 17.83 -4.62 -21.42
CA ARG A 299 19.08 -5.14 -21.99
C ARG A 299 19.04 -6.67 -22.11
N LEU A 300 18.57 -7.36 -21.08
CA LEU A 300 18.40 -8.80 -21.09
C LEU A 300 17.37 -9.22 -22.14
N LEU A 301 16.25 -8.50 -22.28
CA LEU A 301 15.29 -8.74 -23.36
C LEU A 301 15.92 -8.65 -24.76
N ALA A 302 16.79 -7.67 -24.97
CA ALA A 302 17.47 -7.46 -26.25
C ALA A 302 18.53 -8.53 -26.55
N GLU A 303 19.22 -9.03 -25.52
CA GLU A 303 20.27 -10.05 -25.61
C GLU A 303 19.69 -11.47 -25.69
N SER A 304 18.71 -11.79 -24.84
CA SER A 304 18.04 -13.10 -24.75
C SER A 304 16.61 -12.97 -24.24
N ARG A 305 15.64 -13.06 -25.15
CA ARG A 305 14.22 -13.06 -24.82
C ARG A 305 13.84 -14.22 -23.89
N ASP A 306 14.36 -15.42 -24.15
CA ASP A 306 13.99 -16.59 -23.36
C ASP A 306 14.50 -16.51 -21.92
N GLU A 307 15.70 -15.94 -21.73
CA GLU A 307 16.21 -15.67 -20.39
C GLU A 307 15.44 -14.54 -19.71
N TYR A 308 15.03 -13.50 -20.46
CA TYR A 308 14.19 -12.42 -19.93
C TYR A 308 12.84 -12.92 -19.42
N VAL A 309 12.16 -13.78 -20.19
CA VAL A 309 10.90 -14.40 -19.79
C VAL A 309 11.11 -15.40 -18.66
N SER A 310 12.16 -16.22 -18.70
CA SER A 310 12.48 -17.15 -17.61
C SER A 310 12.82 -16.42 -16.31
N ALA A 311 13.51 -15.27 -16.39
CA ALA A 311 13.75 -14.40 -15.25
C ALA A 311 12.43 -13.87 -14.68
N ALA A 312 11.50 -13.41 -15.53
CA ALA A 312 10.17 -12.98 -15.09
C ALA A 312 9.37 -14.10 -14.40
N GLN A 313 9.47 -15.33 -14.89
CA GLN A 313 8.83 -16.50 -14.27
C GLN A 313 9.42 -16.85 -12.90
N ARG A 314 10.72 -16.60 -12.72
CA ARG A 314 11.43 -16.86 -11.46
C ARG A 314 11.26 -15.75 -10.45
N LEU A 315 10.76 -14.57 -10.84
CA LEU A 315 10.35 -13.49 -9.93
C LEU A 315 9.18 -13.96 -9.06
N LYS A 316 9.44 -14.83 -8.09
CA LYS A 316 8.46 -15.12 -7.06
C LYS A 316 8.27 -13.84 -6.25
N PRO A 317 7.04 -13.43 -5.90
CA PRO A 317 6.79 -12.33 -4.96
C PRO A 317 7.62 -12.47 -3.66
N ASN A 318 7.84 -13.73 -3.22
CA ASN A 318 8.67 -14.07 -2.06
C ASN A 318 10.19 -13.85 -2.20
N GLN A 319 10.73 -13.60 -3.41
CA GLN A 319 12.16 -13.32 -3.56
C GLN A 319 12.53 -11.93 -3.05
N ARG A 320 11.65 -10.92 -3.12
CA ARG A 320 11.93 -9.57 -2.58
C ARG A 320 11.90 -9.49 -1.06
N THR A 321 11.44 -10.54 -0.40
CA THR A 321 11.48 -10.70 1.05
C THR A 321 12.56 -11.70 1.47
N SER A 322 13.41 -12.14 0.53
CA SER A 322 14.44 -13.13 0.80
C SER A 322 15.69 -12.51 1.42
N VAL A 323 16.13 -13.08 2.54
CA VAL A 323 17.25 -12.60 3.33
C VAL A 323 18.23 -13.74 3.55
N LEU A 324 19.48 -13.56 3.13
CA LEU A 324 20.58 -14.42 3.54
C LEU A 324 21.21 -13.84 4.82
N ILE A 325 21.29 -14.63 5.88
CA ILE A 325 22.02 -14.28 7.10
C ILE A 325 23.37 -15.01 7.07
N SER A 326 24.44 -14.24 6.91
CA SER A 326 25.81 -14.74 7.05
C SER A 326 26.33 -14.48 8.47
N HIS A 327 26.93 -15.50 9.08
CA HIS A 327 27.37 -15.47 10.48
C HIS A 327 28.56 -16.40 10.72
N ALA A 328 29.37 -16.14 11.77
CA ALA A 328 30.38 -17.10 12.22
C ALA A 328 29.72 -18.28 12.97
N HIS A 329 30.41 -19.42 13.06
CA HIS A 329 29.90 -20.62 13.72
C HIS A 329 29.43 -20.36 15.17
N GLU A 330 30.19 -19.56 15.93
CA GLU A 330 29.87 -19.18 17.30
C GLU A 330 28.63 -18.29 17.44
N ASP A 331 28.26 -17.56 16.38
CA ASP A 331 27.12 -16.64 16.36
C ASP A 331 25.81 -17.32 15.92
N SER A 332 25.85 -18.63 15.63
CA SER A 332 24.70 -19.42 15.14
C SER A 332 23.44 -19.27 16.01
N GLY A 333 23.60 -19.21 17.33
CA GLY A 333 22.47 -19.02 18.25
C GLY A 333 21.74 -17.70 18.03
N VAL A 334 22.48 -16.61 17.79
CA VAL A 334 21.92 -15.28 17.52
C VAL A 334 21.32 -15.23 16.12
N ALA A 335 22.01 -15.81 15.13
CA ALA A 335 21.52 -15.90 13.75
C ALA A 335 20.17 -16.61 13.67
N VAL A 336 20.01 -17.75 14.33
CA VAL A 336 18.75 -18.51 14.37
C VAL A 336 17.62 -17.69 15.01
N GLN A 337 17.91 -16.91 16.05
CA GLN A 337 16.90 -16.07 16.70
C GLN A 337 16.44 -14.92 15.81
N ILE A 338 17.38 -14.24 15.14
CA ILE A 338 17.08 -13.19 14.15
C ILE A 338 16.29 -13.80 12.98
N ALA A 339 16.74 -14.94 12.44
CA ALA A 339 16.09 -15.65 11.34
C ALA A 339 14.62 -15.95 11.66
N ARG A 340 14.35 -16.61 12.80
CA ARG A 340 12.98 -16.94 13.22
C ARG A 340 12.10 -15.71 13.37
N GLN A 341 12.66 -14.60 13.83
CA GLN A 341 11.89 -13.36 14.01
C GLN A 341 11.60 -12.66 12.69
N LEU A 342 12.56 -12.66 11.75
CA LEU A 342 12.35 -12.17 10.38
C LEU A 342 11.33 -13.05 9.63
N GLU A 343 11.40 -14.38 9.78
CA GLU A 343 10.41 -15.33 9.23
C GLU A 343 8.99 -15.08 9.76
N ARG A 344 8.85 -14.81 11.06
CA ARG A 344 7.55 -14.42 11.65
C ARG A 344 6.99 -13.13 11.07
N GLN A 345 7.84 -12.27 10.52
CA GLN A 345 7.43 -11.04 9.83
C GLN A 345 7.16 -11.28 8.34
N GLY A 346 7.24 -12.53 7.88
CA GLY A 346 6.98 -12.94 6.50
C GLY A 346 8.18 -12.76 5.57
N LEU A 347 9.40 -12.63 6.09
CA LEU A 347 10.62 -12.65 5.29
C LEU A 347 11.06 -14.10 5.04
N SER A 348 11.53 -14.40 3.84
CA SER A 348 12.07 -15.72 3.50
C SER A 348 13.54 -15.77 3.89
N VAL A 349 13.88 -16.36 5.03
CA VAL A 349 15.27 -16.33 5.52
C VAL A 349 16.00 -17.60 5.12
N SER A 350 17.28 -17.47 4.78
CA SER A 350 18.23 -18.58 4.73
C SER A 350 19.50 -18.20 5.47
N MET A 351 20.22 -19.21 5.95
CA MET A 351 21.46 -19.04 6.70
C MET A 351 22.55 -19.89 6.05
N ASP A 352 23.79 -19.47 6.26
CA ASP A 352 24.98 -20.22 5.89
C ASP A 352 25.04 -21.56 6.65
N VAL A 353 25.43 -22.65 5.96
CA VAL A 353 25.63 -23.97 6.59
C VAL A 353 27.10 -24.16 6.92
N HIS A 354 27.42 -24.26 8.20
CA HIS A 354 28.76 -24.65 8.68
C HIS A 354 28.78 -26.17 8.87
N ASP A 355 29.34 -26.91 7.91
CA ASP A 355 29.51 -28.36 8.02
C ASP A 355 30.80 -28.67 8.80
N SER A 356 30.69 -29.40 9.90
CA SER A 356 31.78 -29.61 10.86
C SER A 356 32.91 -30.54 10.35
N ASP A 357 32.70 -31.20 9.21
CA ASP A 357 33.57 -32.29 8.72
C ASP A 357 34.40 -31.98 7.47
N LEU A 358 34.32 -30.77 6.89
CA LEU A 358 35.05 -30.44 5.66
C LEU A 358 36.24 -29.51 5.93
N ARG A 359 37.45 -30.02 5.68
CA ARG A 359 38.73 -29.31 5.79
C ARG A 359 39.00 -28.27 4.68
N HIS A 360 38.02 -27.88 3.87
CA HIS A 360 38.19 -26.88 2.80
C HIS A 360 37.01 -25.90 2.81
N ASP A 361 37.33 -24.61 2.76
CA ASP A 361 36.44 -23.46 2.57
C ASP A 361 35.70 -23.53 1.22
N GLU A 362 34.77 -24.49 1.04
CA GLU A 362 33.87 -24.52 -0.11
C GLU A 362 32.46 -24.07 0.30
N LEU A 363 31.94 -23.06 -0.43
CA LEU A 363 30.60 -22.53 -0.27
C LEU A 363 29.53 -23.62 -0.44
N ARG A 364 28.73 -23.85 0.61
CA ARG A 364 27.43 -24.52 0.49
C ARG A 364 26.33 -23.62 1.07
N VAL A 365 25.78 -22.77 0.20
CA VAL A 365 24.46 -22.18 0.43
C VAL A 365 23.44 -23.31 0.28
N PRO A 366 22.42 -23.45 1.15
CA PRO A 366 21.36 -24.43 0.92
C PRO A 366 20.70 -24.10 -0.43
N ASN A 367 20.93 -24.94 -1.44
CA ASN A 367 20.54 -24.82 -2.87
C ASN A 367 21.55 -24.20 -3.86
N GLY A 368 22.80 -23.96 -3.49
CA GLY A 368 23.90 -23.80 -4.47
C GLY A 368 23.89 -22.54 -5.34
N ASP A 369 23.00 -21.56 -5.11
CA ASP A 369 22.93 -20.34 -5.91
C ASP A 369 22.67 -19.11 -5.01
N THR A 370 23.70 -18.29 -4.76
CA THR A 370 23.56 -16.96 -4.09
C THR A 370 22.63 -16.03 -4.87
N ASN A 371 22.42 -16.32 -6.15
CA ASN A 371 21.57 -15.62 -7.10
C ASN A 371 20.07 -15.64 -6.74
N SER A 372 19.68 -16.40 -5.71
CA SER A 372 18.29 -16.55 -5.25
C SER A 372 17.87 -15.60 -4.13
N TYR A 373 18.80 -14.82 -3.54
CA TYR A 373 18.55 -13.93 -2.39
C TYR A 373 18.70 -12.45 -2.72
N VAL A 374 17.75 -11.61 -2.27
CA VAL A 374 17.71 -10.17 -2.58
C VAL A 374 18.44 -9.31 -1.53
N HIS A 375 18.47 -9.72 -0.25
CA HIS A 375 19.15 -8.96 0.82
C HIS A 375 20.17 -9.81 1.59
N LEU A 376 21.29 -9.20 2.00
CA LEU A 376 22.32 -9.83 2.83
C LEU A 376 22.39 -9.15 4.20
N VAL A 377 22.11 -9.93 5.24
CA VAL A 377 22.34 -9.56 6.64
C VAL A 377 23.61 -10.24 7.11
N ALA A 378 24.57 -9.46 7.59
CA ALA A 378 25.90 -9.96 7.91
C ALA A 378 26.21 -9.70 9.39
N LEU A 379 26.27 -10.76 10.20
CA LEU A 379 26.56 -10.67 11.63
C LEU A 379 28.06 -10.45 11.86
N MET A 380 28.40 -9.27 12.38
CA MET A 380 29.75 -8.82 12.66
C MET A 380 30.08 -9.12 14.12
N SER A 381 30.95 -10.10 14.34
CA SER A 381 31.58 -10.46 15.61
C SER A 381 33.11 -10.31 15.49
N PRO A 382 33.87 -10.28 16.60
CA PRO A 382 35.34 -10.23 16.53
C PRO A 382 35.93 -11.34 15.62
N SER A 383 35.27 -12.49 15.58
CA SER A 383 35.66 -13.64 14.76
C SER A 383 35.23 -13.52 13.30
N SER A 384 34.04 -12.99 13.00
CA SER A 384 33.56 -12.88 11.61
C SER A 384 34.27 -11.76 10.82
N VAL A 385 34.65 -10.65 11.49
CA VAL A 385 35.33 -9.51 10.85
C VAL A 385 36.68 -9.89 10.22
N HIS A 386 37.37 -10.87 10.80
CA HIS A 386 38.68 -11.32 10.30
C HIS A 386 38.59 -12.55 9.39
N SER A 387 37.41 -13.17 9.27
CA SER A 387 37.20 -14.42 8.54
C SER A 387 37.36 -14.25 7.03
N ASN A 388 38.16 -15.12 6.40
CA ASN A 388 38.31 -15.14 4.94
C ASN A 388 37.00 -15.54 4.25
N TYR A 389 36.28 -16.51 4.83
CA TYR A 389 34.95 -16.94 4.41
C TYR A 389 33.98 -15.75 4.29
N PHE A 390 33.95 -14.90 5.31
CA PHE A 390 33.07 -13.74 5.34
C PHE A 390 33.43 -12.70 4.25
N ARG A 391 34.72 -12.51 3.95
CA ARG A 391 35.16 -11.63 2.86
C ARG A 391 34.73 -12.14 1.49
N ASP A 392 34.73 -13.45 1.28
CA ASP A 392 34.38 -14.03 -0.02
C ASP A 392 32.87 -13.97 -0.31
N ILE A 393 32.03 -14.11 0.73
CA ILE A 393 30.58 -13.83 0.63
C ILE A 393 30.32 -12.37 0.27
N LEU A 394 30.97 -11.43 0.97
CA LEU A 394 30.82 -10.00 0.70
C LEU A 394 31.26 -9.65 -0.73
N ARG A 395 32.40 -10.19 -1.19
CA ARG A 395 32.89 -9.97 -2.55
C ARG A 395 31.91 -10.49 -3.60
N THR A 396 31.35 -11.68 -3.40
CA THR A 396 30.35 -12.27 -4.31
C THR A 396 29.09 -11.40 -4.34
N PHE A 397 28.56 -11.04 -3.19
CA PHE A 397 27.37 -10.18 -3.08
C PHE A 397 27.57 -8.82 -3.73
N PHE A 398 28.70 -8.13 -3.49
CA PHE A 398 28.96 -6.82 -4.08
C PHE A 398 29.21 -6.87 -5.59
N ARG A 399 29.83 -7.95 -6.10
CA ARG A 399 29.99 -8.15 -7.54
C ARG A 399 28.63 -8.30 -8.22
N GLU A 400 27.71 -9.05 -7.60
CA GLU A 400 26.35 -9.22 -8.11
C GLU A 400 25.53 -7.92 -7.99
N ALA A 401 25.56 -7.25 -6.84
CA ALA A 401 24.86 -5.98 -6.63
C ALA A 401 25.34 -4.85 -7.55
N ALA A 402 26.59 -4.91 -8.04
CA ALA A 402 27.11 -3.98 -9.04
C ALA A 402 26.66 -4.30 -10.48
N SER A 403 26.20 -5.52 -10.74
CA SER A 403 25.74 -5.98 -12.06
C SER A 403 24.23 -5.94 -12.25
N ASP A 404 23.48 -5.84 -11.15
CA ASP A 404 22.01 -5.98 -11.11
C ASP A 404 21.37 -4.63 -10.73
N GLU A 405 20.35 -4.17 -11.47
CA GLU A 405 19.61 -2.92 -11.15
C GLU A 405 18.60 -3.11 -9.98
N SER A 406 18.66 -4.24 -9.27
CA SER A 406 17.80 -4.55 -8.12
C SER A 406 18.22 -3.81 -6.85
N ASP A 407 17.24 -3.32 -6.06
CA ASP A 407 17.43 -2.73 -4.72
C ASP A 407 17.88 -3.78 -3.68
N ARG A 408 19.09 -4.33 -3.85
CA ARG A 408 19.70 -5.25 -2.86
C ARG A 408 20.21 -4.44 -1.68
N LEU A 409 19.85 -4.88 -0.47
CA LEU A 409 20.37 -4.25 0.76
C LEU A 409 21.45 -5.12 1.36
N PHE A 410 22.57 -4.49 1.68
CA PHE A 410 23.58 -5.03 2.57
C PHE A 410 23.41 -4.40 3.96
N ILE A 411 23.16 -5.24 4.97
CA ILE A 411 22.87 -4.80 6.34
C ILE A 411 23.90 -5.44 7.31
N PRO A 412 24.97 -4.70 7.66
CA PRO A 412 25.87 -5.09 8.75
C PRO A 412 25.14 -5.07 10.10
N VAL A 413 25.24 -6.15 10.87
CA VAL A 413 24.71 -6.23 12.24
C VAL A 413 25.89 -6.36 13.20
N LEU A 414 26.16 -5.32 13.99
CA LEU A 414 27.26 -5.32 14.98
C LEU A 414 26.82 -6.06 16.23
N LEU A 415 27.45 -7.21 16.51
CA LEU A 415 27.25 -7.95 17.75
C LEU A 415 28.08 -7.33 18.89
N PRO A 416 27.74 -7.62 20.16
CA PRO A 416 28.49 -7.09 21.31
C PRO A 416 29.99 -7.35 21.19
N GLY A 417 30.80 -6.31 21.42
CA GLY A 417 32.26 -6.39 21.35
C GLY A 417 32.88 -5.95 20.02
N VAL A 418 32.08 -5.64 19.00
CA VAL A 418 32.56 -5.02 17.74
C VAL A 418 32.27 -3.52 17.72
N GLN A 419 33.30 -2.73 17.46
CA GLN A 419 33.20 -1.29 17.20
C GLN A 419 33.23 -1.02 15.70
N GLU A 420 32.71 0.15 15.29
CA GLU A 420 32.77 0.59 13.88
C GLU A 420 34.22 0.70 13.36
N THR A 421 35.17 0.97 14.25
CA THR A 421 36.60 1.00 13.94
C THR A 421 37.18 -0.36 13.56
N ASP A 422 36.50 -1.46 13.91
CA ASP A 422 36.94 -2.80 13.58
C ASP A 422 36.53 -3.20 12.15
N LEU A 423 35.55 -2.49 11.58
CA LEU A 423 35.07 -2.74 10.22
C LEU A 423 36.05 -2.19 9.17
N SER A 424 36.11 -2.86 8.01
CA SER A 424 36.85 -2.35 6.86
C SER A 424 36.22 -1.06 6.31
N LEU A 425 37.03 -0.21 5.68
CA LEU A 425 36.57 1.07 5.09
C LEU A 425 35.39 0.88 4.12
N GLN A 426 35.37 -0.24 3.39
CA GLN A 426 34.31 -0.59 2.44
C GLN A 426 32.97 -0.91 3.11
N ILE A 427 32.98 -1.40 4.36
CA ILE A 427 31.77 -1.77 5.11
C ILE A 427 31.25 -0.56 5.89
N ARG A 428 32.14 0.31 6.40
CA ARG A 428 31.79 1.49 7.20
C ARG A 428 30.85 2.47 6.51
N GLN A 429 30.82 2.50 5.17
CA GLN A 429 29.92 3.35 4.40
C GLN A 429 28.46 2.89 4.42
N TYR A 430 28.19 1.65 4.85
CA TYR A 430 26.84 1.10 4.91
C TYR A 430 26.17 1.35 6.26
N ARG A 431 24.85 1.57 6.24
CA ARG A 431 24.04 1.70 7.45
C ARG A 431 24.07 0.37 8.21
N HIS A 432 24.45 0.40 9.49
CA HIS A 432 24.58 -0.79 10.33
C HIS A 432 23.56 -0.81 11.47
N VAL A 433 23.18 -2.02 11.91
CA VAL A 433 22.32 -2.24 13.08
C VAL A 433 23.20 -2.67 14.25
N ARG A 434 23.15 -1.98 15.39
CA ARG A 434 23.78 -2.48 16.63
C ARG A 434 22.85 -3.45 17.32
N SER A 435 23.27 -4.70 17.49
CA SER A 435 22.46 -5.73 18.12
C SER A 435 22.51 -5.61 19.64
N THR A 436 21.40 -5.18 20.24
CA THR A 436 21.17 -5.20 21.69
C THR A 436 20.30 -6.39 22.12
N ASN A 437 19.39 -6.82 21.25
CA ASN A 437 18.53 -7.99 21.40
C ASN A 437 18.13 -8.49 19.99
N PRO A 438 18.24 -9.80 19.70
CA PRO A 438 17.84 -10.40 18.43
C PRO A 438 16.45 -10.00 17.92
N LYS A 439 15.47 -9.81 18.82
CA LYS A 439 14.13 -9.38 18.43
C LYS A 439 14.12 -7.97 17.82
N ASN A 440 14.65 -6.98 18.56
CA ASN A 440 14.69 -5.58 18.11
C ASN A 440 15.57 -5.43 16.86
N THR A 441 16.64 -6.22 16.78
CA THR A 441 17.52 -6.29 15.61
C THR A 441 16.76 -6.77 14.38
N ALA A 442 16.00 -7.87 14.49
CA ALA A 442 15.17 -8.35 13.41
C ALA A 442 14.07 -7.34 13.01
N ASP A 443 13.41 -6.71 13.97
CA ASP A 443 12.38 -5.69 13.71
C ASP A 443 12.97 -4.50 12.93
N THR A 444 14.17 -4.06 13.30
CA THR A 444 14.89 -2.98 12.59
C THR A 444 15.29 -3.41 11.17
N ILE A 445 15.87 -4.61 11.01
CA ILE A 445 16.25 -5.16 9.70
C ILE A 445 15.01 -5.24 8.78
N ALA A 446 13.90 -5.78 9.28
CA ALA A 446 12.67 -5.90 8.52
C ALA A 446 12.11 -4.54 8.07
N SER A 447 12.21 -3.51 8.91
CA SER A 447 11.82 -2.14 8.54
C SER A 447 12.65 -1.54 7.41
N TRP A 448 13.89 -1.99 7.23
CA TRP A 448 14.78 -1.51 6.16
C TRP A 448 14.56 -2.29 4.87
N ILE A 449 14.32 -3.59 4.97
CA ILE A 449 14.04 -4.48 3.84
C ILE A 449 12.66 -4.22 3.23
N ARG A 450 11.68 -3.81 4.04
CA ARG A 450 10.35 -3.43 3.57
C ARG A 450 10.13 -1.92 3.69
N PRO A 451 10.39 -1.13 2.64
CA PRO A 451 9.82 0.22 2.59
C PRO A 451 8.31 0.08 2.37
N ARG A 452 7.55 0.15 3.48
CA ARG A 452 6.07 0.10 3.59
C ARG A 452 5.40 -1.11 2.92
N SER A 453 5.11 -2.15 3.71
CA SER A 453 3.99 -3.11 3.55
C SER A 453 4.20 -4.30 4.51
N LEU A 454 3.76 -4.12 5.76
CA LEU A 454 3.22 -5.23 6.54
C LEU A 454 1.71 -4.99 6.54
N PRO A 455 0.87 -6.03 6.37
CA PRO A 455 -0.58 -5.85 6.39
C PRO A 455 -0.96 -5.24 7.73
N LYS A 456 -1.46 -4.00 7.70
CA LYS A 456 -1.96 -3.36 8.91
C LYS A 456 -3.28 -4.04 9.27
N PRO A 457 -3.42 -4.61 10.47
CA PRO A 457 -4.76 -4.93 10.98
C PRO A 457 -5.56 -3.62 11.02
N ASN A 458 -6.73 -3.58 10.37
CA ASN A 458 -7.64 -2.43 10.22
C ASN A 458 -7.28 -1.21 11.09
N ASN A 459 -6.50 -0.30 10.51
CA ASN A 459 -5.79 0.77 11.23
C ASN A 459 -6.64 2.04 11.42
N THR A 460 -7.96 1.91 11.41
CA THR A 460 -8.90 2.96 11.83
C THR A 460 -9.43 2.70 13.21
N ASP A 461 -9.30 1.49 13.76
CA ASP A 461 -9.78 1.21 15.11
C ASP A 461 -8.79 1.72 16.17
N LEU A 462 -9.20 2.74 16.92
CA LEU A 462 -8.62 3.04 18.22
C LEU A 462 -9.17 1.98 19.19
N MET A 463 -8.34 1.00 19.54
CA MET A 463 -8.60 0.11 20.66
C MET A 463 -7.88 0.64 21.89
N VAL A 464 -8.61 0.85 22.98
CA VAL A 464 -8.03 1.26 24.27
C VAL A 464 -8.26 0.17 25.31
N ARG A 465 -7.26 -0.05 26.15
CA ARG A 465 -7.37 -0.86 27.36
C ARG A 465 -7.03 -0.01 28.55
N VAL A 466 -8.03 0.36 29.35
CA VAL A 466 -7.88 1.24 30.51
C VAL A 466 -7.89 0.42 31.78
N THR A 467 -6.83 0.58 32.57
CA THR A 467 -6.59 -0.17 33.80
C THR A 467 -6.19 0.76 34.93
N SER A 468 -6.40 0.29 36.17
CA SER A 468 -5.98 0.94 37.41
C SER A 468 -4.87 0.16 38.11
N ASP A 469 -4.41 0.65 39.26
CA ASP A 469 -3.37 0.00 40.08
C ASP A 469 -3.66 -1.49 40.29
N GLY A 470 -2.68 -2.34 40.00
CA GLY A 470 -2.84 -3.80 39.99
C GLY A 470 -3.42 -4.38 38.69
N ASN A 471 -3.43 -3.62 37.59
CA ASN A 471 -3.97 -4.00 36.27
C ASN A 471 -5.48 -4.34 36.29
N VAL A 472 -6.23 -3.74 37.22
CA VAL A 472 -7.68 -3.96 37.32
C VAL A 472 -8.40 -3.13 36.23
N PRO A 473 -9.28 -3.73 35.41
CA PRO A 473 -10.08 -3.02 34.41
C PRO A 473 -10.83 -1.82 34.97
N LEU A 474 -10.75 -0.67 34.29
CA LEU A 474 -11.40 0.57 34.72
C LEU A 474 -12.64 0.86 33.87
N ALA A 475 -13.76 0.26 34.24
CA ALA A 475 -15.05 0.45 33.58
C ALA A 475 -15.60 1.89 33.76
N GLY A 476 -16.27 2.40 32.73
CA GLY A 476 -16.87 3.74 32.72
C GLY A 476 -15.87 4.88 32.49
N ALA A 477 -14.58 4.59 32.21
CA ALA A 477 -13.63 5.62 31.82
C ALA A 477 -14.05 6.28 30.51
N HIS A 478 -14.06 7.61 30.50
CA HIS A 478 -14.42 8.41 29.33
C HIS A 478 -13.17 8.68 28.51
N VAL A 479 -13.22 8.26 27.25
CA VAL A 479 -12.13 8.41 26.28
C VAL A 479 -12.61 9.32 25.17
N CYS A 480 -11.82 10.36 24.86
CA CYS A 480 -12.10 11.30 23.79
C CYS A 480 -10.91 11.34 22.82
N ALA A 481 -11.16 10.99 21.56
CA ALA A 481 -10.22 11.25 20.47
C ALA A 481 -10.48 12.65 19.91
N LEU A 482 -9.56 13.58 20.18
CA LEU A 482 -9.61 14.98 19.74
C LEU A 482 -8.74 15.16 18.49
N SER A 483 -9.35 15.59 17.38
CA SER A 483 -8.61 15.89 16.15
C SER A 483 -8.04 17.31 16.11
N ASP A 484 -7.02 17.52 15.29
CA ASP A 484 -6.38 18.81 15.00
C ASP A 484 -7.35 19.94 14.61
N ASN A 485 -8.44 19.61 13.90
CA ASN A 485 -9.46 20.56 13.49
C ASN A 485 -10.55 20.82 14.57
N GLY A 486 -10.37 20.27 15.78
CA GLY A 486 -11.26 20.46 16.93
C GLY A 486 -12.50 19.55 16.95
N THR A 487 -12.63 18.59 16.03
CA THR A 487 -13.71 17.58 16.09
C THR A 487 -13.35 16.44 17.05
N THR A 488 -14.34 15.89 17.75
CA THR A 488 -14.15 14.86 18.78
C THR A 488 -14.96 13.60 18.52
N ILE A 489 -14.42 12.46 18.96
CA ILE A 489 -15.12 11.18 19.04
C ILE A 489 -15.03 10.70 20.48
N GLU A 490 -16.17 10.42 21.11
CA GLU A 490 -16.25 10.03 22.52
C GLU A 490 -16.66 8.56 22.68
N ILE A 491 -16.05 7.89 23.65
CA ILE A 491 -16.23 6.47 23.93
C ILE A 491 -16.22 6.27 25.44
N GLU A 492 -17.03 5.35 25.92
CA GLU A 492 -17.01 4.91 27.31
C GLU A 492 -16.44 3.48 27.40
N VAL A 493 -15.56 3.24 28.36
CA VAL A 493 -14.88 1.95 28.55
C VAL A 493 -15.84 0.91 29.15
N ALA A 494 -15.91 -0.27 28.53
CA ALA A 494 -16.75 -1.37 28.95
C ALA A 494 -16.27 -2.02 30.26
N ASN A 495 -17.07 -2.95 30.79
CA ASN A 495 -16.80 -3.63 32.06
C ASN A 495 -15.49 -4.43 32.09
N ASP A 496 -14.98 -4.85 30.92
CA ASP A 496 -13.71 -5.57 30.78
C ASP A 496 -12.49 -4.64 30.66
N GLY A 497 -12.70 -3.32 30.78
CA GLY A 497 -11.65 -2.30 30.71
C GLY A 497 -11.23 -1.98 29.27
N THR A 498 -12.01 -2.40 28.27
CA THR A 498 -11.72 -2.12 26.86
C THR A 498 -12.76 -1.21 26.23
N ALA A 499 -12.33 -0.45 25.23
CA ALA A 499 -13.21 0.27 24.33
C ALA A 499 -12.59 0.31 22.93
N SER A 500 -13.43 0.40 21.91
CA SER A 500 -12.99 0.51 20.53
C SER A 500 -13.84 1.52 19.77
N VAL A 501 -13.21 2.35 18.94
CA VAL A 501 -13.92 3.20 17.99
C VAL A 501 -13.14 3.36 16.70
N GLN A 502 -13.84 3.60 15.61
CA GLN A 502 -13.24 3.96 14.34
C GLN A 502 -12.88 5.45 14.31
N LEU A 503 -11.60 5.73 14.14
CA LEU A 503 -11.04 7.04 13.82
C LEU A 503 -11.15 7.31 12.32
N VAL A 504 -11.24 8.60 11.97
CA VAL A 504 -11.26 9.02 10.57
C VAL A 504 -9.83 8.94 10.01
N PRO A 505 -9.60 8.22 8.89
CA PRO A 505 -8.29 8.13 8.26
C PRO A 505 -7.68 9.50 7.95
N GLY A 506 -6.35 9.61 8.02
CA GLY A 506 -5.60 10.80 7.62
C GLY A 506 -5.66 11.99 8.59
N LYS A 507 -6.41 11.89 9.70
CA LYS A 507 -6.40 12.91 10.76
C LYS A 507 -5.43 12.56 11.88
N ALA A 508 -4.77 13.59 12.43
CA ALA A 508 -4.03 13.48 13.68
C ALA A 508 -5.00 13.60 14.86
N TYR A 509 -4.81 12.77 15.88
CA TYR A 509 -5.65 12.76 17.08
C TYR A 509 -4.81 12.82 18.35
N LYS A 510 -5.34 13.47 19.39
CA LYS A 510 -4.92 13.33 20.78
C LYS A 510 -5.97 12.52 21.54
N ILE A 511 -5.55 11.50 22.29
CA ILE A 511 -6.46 10.67 23.08
C ILE A 511 -6.45 11.17 24.52
N LEU A 512 -7.61 11.66 24.97
CA LEU A 512 -7.86 12.12 26.33
C LEU A 512 -8.59 11.02 27.09
N VAL A 513 -8.19 10.75 28.33
CA VAL A 513 -8.89 9.83 29.22
C VAL A 513 -9.19 10.49 30.55
N ALA A 514 -10.43 10.34 31.00
CA ALA A 514 -10.92 10.85 32.26
C ALA A 514 -11.82 9.84 32.98
N HIS A 515 -11.82 9.87 34.32
CA HIS A 515 -12.70 9.03 35.14
C HIS A 515 -12.87 9.61 36.55
N GLU A 516 -14.04 9.41 37.16
CA GLU A 516 -14.27 9.76 38.56
C GLU A 516 -13.46 8.85 39.48
N GLY A 517 -12.54 9.41 40.26
CA GLY A 517 -11.65 8.64 41.13
C GLY A 517 -10.23 8.48 40.59
N TYR A 518 -9.90 8.97 39.39
CA TYR A 518 -8.58 8.79 38.76
C TYR A 518 -8.05 10.06 38.08
N LYS A 519 -6.72 10.15 38.00
CA LYS A 519 -6.03 11.21 37.25
C LYS A 519 -6.26 11.10 35.74
N SER A 520 -6.19 12.22 35.05
CA SER A 520 -6.37 12.25 33.60
C SER A 520 -5.12 11.76 32.86
N LYS A 521 -5.30 11.39 31.59
CA LYS A 521 -4.19 11.05 30.67
C LYS A 521 -4.42 11.69 29.30
N VAL A 522 -3.30 12.08 28.67
CA VAL A 522 -3.25 12.56 27.28
C VAL A 522 -2.20 11.74 26.55
N PHE A 523 -2.55 11.25 25.38
CA PHE A 523 -1.64 10.56 24.46
C PHE A 523 -1.67 11.25 23.11
N GLU A 524 -0.50 11.67 22.64
CA GLU A 524 -0.33 12.31 21.33
C GLU A 524 0.29 11.34 20.31
N ASP A 525 1.08 10.38 20.79
CA ASP A 525 1.69 9.32 19.99
C ASP A 525 1.01 7.98 20.30
N PHE A 526 0.18 7.50 19.37
CA PHE A 526 -0.37 6.15 19.41
C PHE A 526 -0.47 5.60 17.98
N GLU A 527 -0.41 4.28 17.87
CA GLU A 527 -0.60 3.58 16.60
C GLU A 527 -2.04 3.08 16.53
N PRO A 528 -2.91 3.62 15.64
CA PRO A 528 -4.22 3.04 15.40
C PRO A 528 -4.07 1.56 15.02
N GLY A 529 -5.06 0.70 15.33
CA GLY A 529 -4.97 -0.74 15.12
C GLY A 529 -4.14 -1.51 16.17
N VAL A 530 -3.34 -0.82 16.99
CA VAL A 530 -2.68 -1.38 18.18
C VAL A 530 -3.44 -0.95 19.43
N ALA A 531 -3.70 -1.89 20.35
CA ALA A 531 -4.36 -1.57 21.61
C ALA A 531 -3.49 -0.61 22.45
N LEU A 532 -3.98 0.62 22.63
CA LEU A 532 -3.38 1.61 23.51
C LEU A 532 -3.68 1.22 24.96
N ASN A 533 -2.65 0.73 25.66
CA ASN A 533 -2.75 0.35 27.06
C ASN A 533 -2.56 1.59 27.94
N ILE A 534 -3.58 1.93 28.72
CA ILE A 534 -3.67 3.15 29.51
C ILE A 534 -3.75 2.76 30.98
N HIS A 535 -2.75 3.18 31.75
CA HIS A 535 -2.73 3.03 33.20
C HIS A 535 -3.13 4.32 33.89
N CYS A 536 -4.24 4.30 34.62
CA CYS A 536 -4.80 5.41 35.37
C CYS A 536 -4.46 5.29 36.86
N GLN A 537 -3.85 6.33 37.43
CA GLN A 537 -3.52 6.39 38.85
C GLN A 537 -4.72 6.87 39.67
N ARG A 538 -5.02 6.17 40.77
CA ARG A 538 -6.15 6.51 41.64
C ARG A 538 -5.94 7.85 42.35
N LYS A 539 -6.99 8.67 42.40
CA LYS A 539 -7.06 9.96 43.12
C LYS A 539 -8.09 9.85 44.24
N ARG A 540 -7.62 9.77 45.50
CA ARG A 540 -8.42 9.35 46.66
C ARG A 540 -9.64 10.23 46.96
N ASN A 541 -9.60 11.52 46.63
CA ASN A 541 -10.70 12.46 46.90
C ASN A 541 -11.06 13.31 45.68
N GLY A 542 -10.97 12.76 44.48
CA GLY A 542 -11.14 13.55 43.26
C GLY A 542 -11.22 12.68 42.03
N GLY A 543 -11.04 13.29 40.87
CA GLY A 543 -11.05 12.57 39.61
C GLY A 543 -10.69 13.48 38.46
N SER A 544 -11.09 13.07 37.27
CA SER A 544 -10.95 13.83 36.05
C SER A 544 -12.24 13.80 35.24
N VAL A 545 -12.43 14.82 34.41
CA VAL A 545 -13.58 14.94 33.50
C VAL A 545 -13.17 15.63 32.20
N ILE A 546 -13.78 15.22 31.09
CA ILE A 546 -13.68 15.89 29.79
C ILE A 546 -14.96 16.72 29.59
N ILE A 547 -14.80 18.00 29.24
CA ILE A 547 -15.92 18.92 29.01
C ILE A 547 -15.87 19.41 27.55
N GLN A 548 -17.02 19.30 26.85
CA GLN A 548 -17.23 19.89 25.53
C GLN A 548 -18.03 21.19 25.64
N SER A 549 -17.36 22.32 25.45
CA SER A 549 -17.87 23.68 25.67
C SER A 549 -18.29 23.91 27.13
N SER A 550 -19.39 23.31 27.59
CA SER A 550 -19.85 23.45 28.97
C SER A 550 -20.25 22.11 29.60
N GLY A 551 -19.78 21.87 30.81
CA GLY A 551 -19.97 20.60 31.52
C GLY A 551 -19.97 20.78 33.03
N CYS A 552 -20.14 19.68 33.75
CA CYS A 552 -20.20 19.67 35.20
C CYS A 552 -18.97 18.95 35.75
N ILE A 553 -18.45 19.42 36.88
CA ILE A 553 -17.64 18.56 37.73
C ILE A 553 -18.62 17.61 38.45
N PRO A 554 -18.36 16.30 38.54
CA PRO A 554 -19.11 15.42 39.44
C PRO A 554 -19.24 16.06 40.82
N HIS A 555 -20.21 15.71 41.66
CA HIS A 555 -20.41 16.29 43.00
C HIS A 555 -20.70 17.81 43.14
N LEU A 556 -20.39 18.68 42.18
CA LEU A 556 -20.71 20.12 42.23
C LEU A 556 -22.03 20.44 41.52
N GLY A 557 -22.85 21.29 42.14
CA GLY A 557 -24.12 21.78 41.59
C GLY A 557 -23.96 23.03 40.73
N GLY A 558 -23.53 22.85 39.48
CA GLY A 558 -23.40 23.94 38.51
C GLY A 558 -22.68 23.51 37.24
N ARG A 559 -22.35 24.47 36.37
CA ARG A 559 -21.64 24.20 35.11
C ARG A 559 -20.42 25.08 34.97
N LEU A 560 -19.40 24.55 34.33
CA LEU A 560 -18.21 25.27 33.90
C LEU A 560 -18.23 25.40 32.37
N ASN A 561 -17.63 26.47 31.86
CA ASN A 561 -17.39 26.69 30.44
C ASN A 561 -15.98 27.29 30.28
N PRO A 562 -14.94 26.42 30.21
CA PRO A 562 -13.58 26.84 29.91
C PRO A 562 -13.48 27.30 28.45
N VAL A 563 -12.87 28.46 28.23
CA VAL A 563 -12.71 29.07 26.91
C VAL A 563 -11.24 29.38 26.68
N LYS A 564 -10.71 28.96 25.52
CA LYS A 564 -9.45 29.46 24.95
C LYS A 564 -9.81 30.22 23.67
N ASP A 565 -9.55 31.52 23.66
CA ASP A 565 -9.91 32.35 22.50
C ASP A 565 -8.86 32.30 21.38
N THR A 566 -9.11 32.99 20.28
CA THR A 566 -8.22 33.04 19.11
C THR A 566 -6.92 33.82 19.35
N LEU A 567 -6.78 34.47 20.52
CA LEU A 567 -5.56 35.15 20.96
C LEU A 567 -4.82 34.32 22.02
N ASP A 568 -5.13 33.03 22.14
CA ASP A 568 -4.59 32.09 23.13
C ASP A 568 -4.86 32.48 24.59
N ARG A 569 -5.84 33.35 24.85
CA ARG A 569 -6.21 33.75 26.21
C ARG A 569 -7.22 32.77 26.77
N THR A 570 -7.01 32.37 28.03
CA THR A 570 -7.80 31.37 28.73
C THR A 570 -8.67 31.99 29.81
N TYR A 571 -9.96 31.67 29.77
CA TYR A 571 -10.92 32.15 30.75
C TYR A 571 -11.97 31.10 31.11
N LEU A 572 -12.45 31.15 32.35
CA LEU A 572 -13.45 30.24 32.87
C LEU A 572 -14.74 31.00 33.19
N TYR A 573 -15.81 30.57 32.55
CA TYR A 573 -17.17 30.90 32.97
C TYR A 573 -17.72 29.78 33.85
N ALA A 574 -18.59 30.15 34.79
CA ALA A 574 -19.26 29.25 35.71
C ALA A 574 -20.71 29.69 35.94
N ASP A 575 -21.63 28.74 35.87
CA ASP A 575 -23.03 28.92 36.28
C ASP A 575 -23.24 28.21 37.62
N LYS A 576 -23.77 28.95 38.62
CA LYS A 576 -24.00 28.50 40.00
C LYS A 576 -22.77 28.01 40.77
N ILE A 577 -21.56 28.37 40.30
CA ILE A 577 -20.29 28.09 40.97
C ILE A 577 -19.52 29.41 41.11
N ALA A 578 -19.08 29.71 42.33
CA ALA A 578 -18.12 30.77 42.60
C ALA A 578 -16.70 30.26 42.31
N ILE A 579 -15.93 31.03 41.55
CA ILE A 579 -14.51 30.76 41.24
C ILE A 579 -13.66 31.68 42.12
N ASN A 580 -12.64 31.14 42.79
CA ASN A 580 -11.66 31.88 43.61
C ASN A 580 -12.31 32.86 44.61
N GLY A 581 -13.37 32.43 45.29
CA GLY A 581 -14.10 33.28 46.26
C GLY A 581 -15.06 34.30 45.62
N GLY A 582 -15.44 34.09 44.34
CA GLY A 582 -16.43 34.91 43.66
C GLY A 582 -15.84 36.00 42.77
N GLU A 583 -14.67 35.75 42.16
CA GLU A 583 -14.08 36.65 41.18
C GLU A 583 -15.03 36.98 40.04
N SER A 584 -14.94 38.21 39.51
CA SER A 584 -15.79 38.67 38.42
C SER A 584 -15.53 37.82 37.18
N GLN A 585 -16.59 37.21 36.64
CA GLN A 585 -16.48 36.37 35.47
C GLN A 585 -16.41 37.19 34.17
N PRO A 586 -15.68 36.71 33.14
CA PRO A 586 -14.93 35.45 33.16
C PRO A 586 -13.62 35.54 33.93
N VAL A 587 -13.27 34.47 34.65
CA VAL A 587 -12.03 34.41 35.44
C VAL A 587 -10.89 33.94 34.55
N ALA A 588 -9.82 34.73 34.43
CA ALA A 588 -8.63 34.33 33.69
C ALA A 588 -7.84 33.27 34.49
N PHE A 589 -7.25 32.31 33.79
CA PHE A 589 -6.44 31.25 34.42
C PHE A 589 -5.29 30.84 33.49
N GLN A 590 -4.26 30.18 34.01
CA GLN A 590 -3.23 29.48 33.24
C GLN A 590 -3.47 27.98 33.24
N ILE A 591 -3.17 27.30 32.13
CA ILE A 591 -3.25 25.82 32.07
C ILE A 591 -2.28 25.24 33.13
N GLY A 592 -2.79 24.34 33.97
CA GLY A 592 -2.05 23.81 35.12
C GLY A 592 -2.21 24.60 36.43
N GLU A 593 -2.88 25.75 36.41
CA GLU A 593 -3.22 26.51 37.61
C GLU A 593 -4.37 25.87 38.39
N TYR A 594 -4.28 25.91 39.73
CA TYR A 594 -5.35 25.48 40.62
C TYR A 594 -6.36 26.59 40.82
N LEU A 595 -7.64 26.27 40.65
CA LEU A 595 -8.77 27.18 40.85
C LEU A 595 -9.71 26.61 41.90
N ASP A 596 -10.13 27.46 42.85
CA ASP A 596 -11.07 27.07 43.89
C ASP A 596 -12.52 27.27 43.41
N MET A 597 -13.34 26.24 43.60
CA MET A 597 -14.74 26.20 43.20
C MET A 597 -15.63 26.03 44.43
N GLU A 598 -16.73 26.78 44.51
CA GLU A 598 -17.78 26.59 45.51
C GLU A 598 -19.17 26.68 44.86
N ASP A 599 -20.00 25.65 45.04
CA ASP A 599 -21.37 25.65 44.48
C ASP A 599 -22.40 26.32 45.40
N SER A 600 -23.64 26.47 44.92
CA SER A 600 -24.74 27.08 45.70
C SER A 600 -25.13 26.30 46.96
N PHE A 601 -24.62 25.09 47.16
CA PHE A 601 -24.86 24.24 48.34
C PHE A 601 -23.65 24.23 49.29
N GLY A 602 -22.62 25.06 49.04
CA GLY A 602 -21.41 25.15 49.83
C GLY A 602 -20.42 24.01 49.61
N ARG A 603 -20.60 23.19 48.56
CA ARG A 603 -19.65 22.13 48.22
C ARG A 603 -18.44 22.74 47.53
N ARG A 604 -17.25 22.39 48.02
CA ARG A 604 -15.98 22.95 47.52
C ARG A 604 -15.15 21.94 46.76
N SER A 605 -14.45 22.41 45.74
CA SER A 605 -13.52 21.60 44.94
C SER A 605 -12.36 22.47 44.47
N SER A 606 -11.15 21.93 44.46
CA SER A 606 -10.03 22.54 43.74
C SER A 606 -9.93 21.86 42.38
N ILE A 607 -9.87 22.63 41.30
CA ILE A 607 -9.74 22.10 39.94
C ILE A 607 -8.45 22.57 39.28
N VAL A 608 -7.94 21.77 38.35
CA VAL A 608 -6.86 22.16 37.45
C VAL A 608 -7.24 21.78 36.03
N ILE A 609 -7.19 22.75 35.12
CA ILE A 609 -7.41 22.53 33.70
C ILE A 609 -6.08 22.09 33.10
N THR A 610 -6.00 20.81 32.70
CA THR A 610 -4.76 20.17 32.22
C THR A 610 -4.58 20.27 30.71
N LEU A 611 -5.67 20.43 29.96
CA LEU A 611 -5.66 20.67 28.51
C LEU A 611 -6.89 21.47 28.13
N ILE A 612 -6.73 22.40 27.18
CA ILE A 612 -7.84 23.07 26.51
C ILE A 612 -7.49 23.32 25.03
N GLU A 613 -8.24 22.69 24.13
CA GLU A 613 -8.06 22.79 22.69
C GLU A 613 -9.42 22.87 22.00
N GLY A 614 -9.61 23.93 21.21
CA GLY A 614 -10.90 24.24 20.60
C GLY A 614 -12.00 24.38 21.66
N ARG A 615 -12.95 23.44 21.67
CA ARG A 615 -14.07 23.39 22.63
C ARG A 615 -13.88 22.33 23.71
N THR A 616 -12.78 21.59 23.70
CA THR A 616 -12.56 20.46 24.59
C THR A 616 -11.62 20.85 25.72
N ALA A 617 -12.03 20.62 26.97
CA ALA A 617 -11.21 20.85 28.15
C ALA A 617 -11.10 19.57 28.99
N LEU A 618 -9.89 19.24 29.43
CA LEU A 618 -9.60 18.13 30.34
C LEU A 618 -9.29 18.69 31.72
N ILE A 619 -10.14 18.38 32.70
CA ILE A 619 -10.08 18.95 34.04
C ILE A 619 -9.83 17.83 35.04
N GLU A 620 -8.85 18.02 35.91
CA GLU A 620 -8.79 17.24 37.15
C GLU A 620 -9.37 18.05 38.31
N TYR A 621 -10.00 17.36 39.25
CA TYR A 621 -10.59 17.99 40.42
C TYR A 621 -10.27 17.21 41.70
N GLU A 622 -10.36 17.90 42.83
CA GLU A 622 -10.21 17.37 44.18
C GLU A 622 -11.27 18.00 45.09
N LYS A 623 -12.10 17.15 45.68
CA LYS A 623 -13.11 17.53 46.67
C LYS A 623 -12.39 18.14 47.88
N LEU A 624 -12.78 19.34 48.26
CA LEU A 624 -12.33 19.97 49.50
C LEU A 624 -13.40 19.71 50.56
N ASN A 625 -12.96 19.21 51.72
CA ASN A 625 -13.86 18.90 52.84
C ASN A 625 -14.36 20.16 53.54
#